data_AF-A0A2D7IL25-F1
#
_entry.id   AF-A0A2D7IL25-F1
#
_cell.length_a   1.000
_cell.length_b   1.000
_cell.length_c   1.000
_cell.angle_alpha   90.00
_cell.angle_beta   90.00
_cell.angle_gamma   90.00
#
_symmetry.space_group_name_H-M   'P 1'
#
loop_
_entity.id
_entity.type
_entity.pdbx_description
1 polymer ?
#
loop_
_entity_poly.entity_id
_entity_poly.type
_entity_poly.pdbx_seq_one_letter_code
_entity_poly.pdbx_strand_id
1 'polypeptide(L)'
;MDKSKKFFAVNNVNWGHRWGYKDTSFESKGEKSVSLSGNRYEICSKTLPSLIPFAEDVLGIKVSPNPQIKEVENKPVSKQKINKPFLDELVSIFDEDRFSSSDEERLLHSHGQTTSDEVYKVLYSKLESFTDLVFYIESEEEAKTLISLANKHNVCLIPFGGGTSVSNALKIPKDENRMVVSV
;
A
#
# COMPACT_ATOMS: atom_id res chain seq x y z
N MET A 1 -27.57 2.74 -5.95
CA MET A 1 -26.27 2.05 -5.97
C MET A 1 -26.37 0.89 -5.01
N ASP A 2 -26.07 -0.31 -5.47
CA ASP A 2 -25.95 -1.46 -4.59
C ASP A 2 -24.89 -1.12 -3.52
N LYS A 3 -25.26 -1.19 -2.23
CA LYS A 3 -24.33 -1.00 -1.11
C LYS A 3 -23.27 -2.12 -1.05
N SER A 4 -23.29 -3.07 -1.98
CA SER A 4 -22.34 -4.18 -2.01
C SER A 4 -20.97 -3.74 -2.56
N LYS A 5 -20.08 -3.48 -1.60
CA LYS A 5 -18.62 -3.37 -1.70
C LYS A 5 -18.07 -1.96 -1.97
N LYS A 6 -18.23 -1.12 -0.94
CA LYS A 6 -17.28 -0.02 -0.69
C LYS A 6 -15.83 -0.53 -0.79
N PHE A 7 -14.99 0.24 -1.46
CA PHE A 7 -13.57 -0.07 -1.60
C PHE A 7 -12.81 0.27 -0.31
N PHE A 8 -11.91 -0.63 0.07
CA PHE A 8 -10.87 -0.40 1.08
C PHE A 8 -9.55 -0.96 0.55
N ALA A 9 -8.46 -0.22 0.73
CA ALA A 9 -7.15 -0.61 0.23
C ALA A 9 -6.63 -1.85 0.97
N VAL A 10 -6.82 -1.91 2.30
CA VAL A 10 -6.60 -3.13 3.08
C VAL A 10 -7.75 -4.09 2.83
N ASN A 11 -7.45 -5.21 2.19
CA ASN A 11 -8.45 -6.24 1.86
C ASN A 11 -7.82 -7.64 1.74
N ASN A 12 -8.68 -8.63 1.52
CA ASN A 12 -8.27 -10.03 1.41
C ASN A 12 -7.87 -10.46 -0.01
N VAL A 13 -7.92 -9.56 -0.98
CA VAL A 13 -7.73 -9.85 -2.41
C VAL A 13 -6.32 -9.46 -2.88
N ASN A 14 -5.78 -8.34 -2.40
CA ASN A 14 -4.47 -7.82 -2.79
C ASN A 14 -3.37 -8.24 -1.82
N TRP A 15 -2.12 -8.30 -2.28
CA TRP A 15 -0.96 -8.61 -1.42
C TRP A 15 -0.66 -7.55 -0.34
N GLY A 16 -1.37 -6.43 -0.33
CA GLY A 16 -1.08 -5.29 0.54
C GLY A 16 0.19 -4.60 0.09
N HIS A 17 1.30 -4.83 0.79
CA HIS A 17 2.58 -4.16 0.53
C HIS A 17 3.33 -4.67 -0.70
N ARG A 18 2.99 -5.86 -1.22
CA ARG A 18 3.57 -6.40 -2.47
C ARG A 18 2.68 -6.06 -3.65
N TRP A 19 3.22 -6.23 -4.85
CA TRP A 19 2.49 -5.99 -6.08
C TRP A 19 1.34 -6.98 -6.31
N GLY A 20 0.17 -6.45 -6.66
CA GLY A 20 -0.92 -7.22 -7.28
C GLY A 20 -1.76 -8.07 -6.32
N TYR A 21 -2.26 -9.19 -6.84
CA TYR A 21 -3.29 -10.03 -6.23
C TYR A 21 -2.72 -11.26 -5.52
N LYS A 22 -3.28 -11.63 -4.35
CA LYS A 22 -2.82 -12.78 -3.56
C LYS A 22 -2.90 -14.11 -4.31
N ASP A 23 -3.82 -14.23 -5.25
CA ASP A 23 -3.98 -15.44 -6.09
C ASP A 23 -2.97 -15.53 -7.24
N THR A 24 -2.15 -14.51 -7.45
CA THR A 24 -1.19 -14.41 -8.56
C THR A 24 0.23 -14.28 -8.00
N SER A 25 1.02 -15.33 -8.15
CA SER A 25 2.43 -15.38 -7.78
C SER A 25 3.17 -16.43 -8.61
N PHE A 26 4.50 -16.33 -8.68
CA PHE A 26 5.30 -17.40 -9.28
C PHE A 26 5.44 -18.56 -8.29
N GLU A 27 5.09 -19.76 -8.74
CA GLU A 27 5.20 -21.01 -8.01
C GLU A 27 6.24 -21.92 -8.66
N SER A 28 7.04 -22.61 -7.84
CA SER A 28 8.01 -23.59 -8.33
C SER A 28 7.30 -24.80 -8.97
N LYS A 29 7.83 -25.24 -10.12
CA LYS A 29 7.52 -26.51 -10.80
C LYS A 29 8.78 -27.37 -10.92
N GLY A 30 9.58 -27.42 -9.84
CA GLY A 30 10.90 -28.03 -9.79
C GLY A 30 12.02 -26.99 -9.60
N GLU A 31 13.27 -27.40 -9.78
CA GLU A 31 14.42 -26.56 -9.43
C GLU A 31 14.61 -25.32 -10.33
N LYS A 32 14.27 -25.43 -11.62
CA LYS A 32 14.55 -24.39 -12.63
C LYS A 32 13.32 -23.94 -13.42
N SER A 33 12.14 -24.40 -13.02
CA SER A 33 10.88 -24.11 -13.71
C SER A 33 9.90 -23.46 -12.75
N VAL A 34 9.12 -22.51 -13.24
CA VAL A 34 8.03 -21.87 -12.49
C VAL A 34 6.76 -21.82 -13.31
N SER A 35 5.62 -21.60 -12.66
CA SER A 35 4.37 -21.19 -13.30
C SER A 35 3.77 -20.00 -12.56
N LEU A 36 2.93 -19.22 -13.22
CA LEU A 36 2.13 -18.19 -12.55
C LEU A 36 0.83 -18.82 -12.03
N SER A 37 0.55 -18.64 -10.73
CA SER A 37 -0.66 -19.14 -10.07
C SER A 37 -1.93 -18.39 -10.53
N GLY A 38 -3.09 -18.91 -10.16
CA GLY A 38 -4.39 -18.28 -10.42
C GLY A 38 -4.86 -18.44 -11.87
N ASN A 39 -5.73 -17.54 -12.31
CA ASN A 39 -6.33 -17.53 -13.65
C ASN A 39 -6.60 -16.11 -14.20
N ARG A 40 -6.00 -15.08 -13.60
CA ARG A 40 -6.23 -13.67 -13.98
C ARG A 40 -5.63 -13.29 -15.32
N TYR A 41 -4.52 -13.93 -15.68
CA TYR A 41 -3.73 -13.61 -16.86
C TYR A 41 -3.62 -14.84 -17.75
N GLU A 42 -3.49 -14.65 -19.06
CA GLU A 42 -3.38 -15.78 -20.02
C GLU A 42 -2.15 -16.67 -19.80
N ILE A 43 -1.12 -16.16 -19.10
CA ILE A 43 0.09 -16.90 -18.76
C ILE A 43 -0.09 -17.77 -17.50
N CYS A 44 -1.16 -17.55 -16.73
CA CYS A 44 -1.47 -18.39 -15.58
C CYS A 44 -1.57 -19.86 -15.99
N SER A 45 -1.09 -20.76 -15.13
CA SER A 45 -1.03 -22.21 -15.38
C SER A 45 -0.10 -22.70 -16.51
N LYS A 46 0.58 -21.80 -17.24
CA LYS A 46 1.66 -22.20 -18.16
C LYS A 46 2.95 -22.43 -17.38
N THR A 47 3.66 -23.51 -17.71
CA THR A 47 5.02 -23.73 -17.19
C THR A 47 6.00 -22.88 -17.99
N LEU A 48 6.86 -22.17 -17.28
CA LEU A 48 7.91 -21.29 -17.81
C LEU A 48 9.28 -21.90 -17.48
N PRO A 49 9.74 -22.91 -18.24
CA PRO A 49 10.97 -23.64 -17.92
C PRO A 49 12.25 -22.83 -18.14
N SER A 50 12.19 -21.80 -18.99
CA SER A 50 13.36 -21.00 -19.36
C SER A 50 13.52 -19.72 -18.52
N LEU A 51 12.55 -19.37 -17.66
CA LEU A 51 12.58 -18.10 -16.93
C LEU A 51 13.71 -18.04 -15.89
N ILE A 52 13.87 -19.08 -15.05
CA ILE A 52 14.98 -19.13 -14.09
C ILE A 52 16.33 -19.23 -14.81
N PRO A 53 16.56 -20.14 -15.79
CA PRO A 53 17.82 -20.19 -16.53
C PRO A 53 18.20 -18.85 -17.17
N PHE A 54 17.23 -18.16 -17.77
CA PHE A 54 17.45 -16.83 -18.35
C PHE A 54 17.86 -15.81 -17.29
N ALA A 55 17.17 -15.77 -16.14
CA ALA A 55 17.53 -14.85 -15.05
C ALA A 55 18.93 -15.13 -14.49
N GLU A 56 19.31 -16.40 -14.32
CA GLU A 56 20.65 -16.77 -13.85
C GLU A 56 21.76 -16.37 -14.82
N ASP A 57 21.53 -16.53 -16.12
CA ASP A 57 22.46 -16.14 -17.17
C ASP A 57 22.65 -14.61 -17.22
N VAL A 58 21.55 -13.86 -17.25
CA VAL A 58 21.59 -12.39 -17.34
C VAL A 58 22.17 -11.74 -16.08
N LEU A 59 21.83 -12.25 -14.90
CA LEU A 59 22.26 -11.67 -13.63
C LEU A 59 23.59 -12.23 -13.12
N GLY A 60 24.08 -13.34 -13.68
CA GLY A 60 25.30 -14.02 -13.23
C GLY A 60 25.19 -14.62 -11.83
N ILE A 61 23.97 -14.88 -11.34
CA ILE A 61 23.70 -15.43 -10.00
C ILE A 61 22.93 -16.74 -10.09
N LYS A 62 22.94 -17.53 -9.01
CA LYS A 62 22.06 -18.68 -8.85
C LYS A 62 20.79 -18.29 -8.10
N VAL A 63 19.64 -18.53 -8.71
CA VAL A 63 18.34 -18.34 -8.06
C VAL A 63 18.13 -19.51 -7.11
N SER A 64 17.98 -19.17 -5.82
CA SER A 64 17.67 -20.16 -4.79
C SER A 64 16.14 -20.33 -4.68
N PRO A 65 15.63 -21.56 -4.46
CA PRO A 65 14.19 -21.79 -4.32
C PRO A 65 13.60 -21.18 -3.03
N ASN A 66 14.45 -20.96 -2.02
CA ASN A 66 14.05 -20.37 -0.75
C ASN A 66 14.56 -18.91 -0.66
N PRO A 67 13.75 -17.98 -0.12
CA PRO A 67 14.18 -16.61 0.09
C PRO A 67 15.30 -16.55 1.13
N GLN A 68 16.36 -15.80 0.83
CA GLN A 68 17.49 -15.61 1.74
C GLN A 68 17.23 -14.56 2.83
N ILE A 69 16.28 -13.65 2.57
CA ILE A 69 15.85 -12.61 3.50
C ILE A 69 14.39 -12.89 3.87
N LYS A 70 14.11 -12.92 5.16
CA LYS A 70 12.75 -13.12 5.69
C LYS A 70 12.04 -11.78 5.82
N GLU A 71 10.76 -11.76 5.44
CA GLU A 71 9.90 -10.62 5.69
C GLU A 71 9.75 -10.39 7.20
N VAL A 72 9.71 -9.13 7.63
CA VAL A 72 9.45 -8.79 9.04
C VAL A 72 7.98 -9.02 9.35
N GLU A 73 7.69 -9.75 10.42
CA GLU A 73 6.31 -10.01 10.84
C GLU A 73 5.69 -8.78 11.49
N ASN A 74 6.43 -8.12 12.38
CA ASN A 74 6.01 -6.88 13.02
C ASN A 74 6.44 -5.67 12.17
N LYS A 75 5.46 -4.91 11.67
CA LYS A 75 5.66 -3.68 10.88
C LYS A 75 5.13 -2.49 11.70
N PRO A 76 5.89 -1.98 12.69
CA PRO A 76 5.39 -0.96 13.59
C PRO A 76 5.15 0.38 12.87
N VAL A 77 4.06 1.04 13.25
CA VAL A 77 3.68 2.37 12.77
C VAL A 77 3.91 3.39 13.89
N SER A 78 4.29 4.62 13.56
CA SER A 78 4.41 5.67 14.58
C SER A 78 3.04 6.03 15.18
N LYS A 79 3.06 6.59 16.39
CA LYS A 79 1.86 7.24 16.95
C LYS A 79 1.37 8.35 16.01
N GLN A 80 0.06 8.49 15.95
CA GLN A 80 -0.60 9.53 15.14
C GLN A 80 -0.37 10.91 15.73
N LYS A 81 -0.16 11.89 14.88
CA LYS A 81 -0.34 13.30 15.21
C LYS A 81 -1.83 13.61 15.16
N ILE A 82 -2.41 13.97 16.29
CA ILE A 82 -3.86 14.19 16.40
C ILE A 82 -4.16 15.68 16.40
N ASN A 83 -4.88 16.13 15.37
CA ASN A 83 -5.55 17.43 15.38
C ASN A 83 -7.00 17.22 15.87
N LYS A 84 -7.24 17.45 17.16
CA LYS A 84 -8.52 17.16 17.81
C LYS A 84 -9.69 17.99 17.21
N PRO A 85 -9.56 19.32 17.00
CA PRO A 85 -10.60 20.10 16.32
C PRO A 85 -10.97 19.58 14.93
N PHE A 86 -9.98 19.17 14.12
CA PHE A 86 -10.23 18.56 12.82
C PHE A 86 -11.01 17.25 12.93
N LEU A 87 -10.58 16.34 13.82
CA LEU A 87 -11.25 15.06 14.01
C LEU A 87 -12.69 15.21 14.51
N ASP A 88 -12.94 16.13 15.45
CA ASP A 88 -14.28 16.34 15.99
C ASP A 88 -15.25 16.84 14.91
N GLU A 89 -14.81 17.77 14.06
CA GLU A 89 -15.62 18.27 12.94
C GLU A 89 -15.79 17.21 11.85
N LEU A 90 -14.73 16.46 11.53
CA LEU A 90 -14.76 15.36 10.57
C LEU A 90 -15.78 14.27 10.97
N VAL A 91 -15.77 13.83 12.23
CA VAL A 91 -16.74 12.85 12.78
C VAL A 91 -18.17 13.40 12.78
N SER A 92 -18.35 14.72 12.93
CA SER A 92 -19.69 15.32 12.91
C SER A 92 -20.31 15.43 11.50
N ILE A 93 -19.48 15.39 10.45
CA ILE A 93 -19.88 15.61 9.06
C ILE A 93 -19.97 14.29 8.28
N PHE A 94 -19.06 13.36 8.55
CA PHE A 94 -18.88 12.15 7.75
C PHE A 94 -19.22 10.88 8.53
N ASP A 95 -19.77 9.90 7.83
CA ASP A 95 -20.01 8.57 8.39
C ASP A 95 -18.68 7.92 8.84
N GLU A 96 -18.73 7.11 9.90
CA GLU A 96 -17.55 6.45 10.49
C GLU A 96 -16.78 5.56 9.49
N ASP A 97 -17.45 5.12 8.43
CA ASP A 97 -16.81 4.32 7.40
C ASP A 97 -15.87 5.15 6.50
N ARG A 98 -16.02 6.49 6.45
CA ARG A 98 -15.23 7.38 5.59
C ARG A 98 -13.77 7.47 5.97
N PHE A 99 -13.39 7.09 7.19
CA PHE A 99 -12.02 7.25 7.65
C PHE A 99 -11.54 6.06 8.47
N SER A 100 -10.23 5.80 8.41
CA SER A 100 -9.57 4.78 9.22
C SER A 100 -8.32 5.35 9.87
N SER A 101 -8.19 5.04 11.16
CA SER A 101 -7.03 5.32 11.99
C SER A 101 -6.19 4.06 12.25
N SER A 102 -6.53 2.92 11.63
CA SER A 102 -5.84 1.64 11.88
C SER A 102 -4.41 1.65 11.36
N ASP A 103 -3.53 0.93 12.05
CA ASP A 103 -2.12 0.87 11.68
C ASP A 103 -1.92 0.20 10.31
N GLU A 104 -2.73 -0.78 9.95
CA GLU A 104 -2.65 -1.46 8.64
C GLU A 104 -2.95 -0.50 7.49
N GLU A 105 -4.03 0.29 7.62
CA GLU A 105 -4.44 1.26 6.61
C GLU A 105 -3.41 2.38 6.49
N ARG A 106 -2.97 2.91 7.62
CA ARG A 106 -1.94 3.94 7.66
C ARG A 106 -0.65 3.46 7.04
N LEU A 107 -0.20 2.24 7.37
CA LEU A 107 1.01 1.66 6.82
C LEU A 107 0.92 1.51 5.30
N LEU A 108 -0.18 0.94 4.79
CA LEU A 108 -0.39 0.73 3.35
C LEU A 108 -0.41 2.03 2.56
N HIS A 109 -1.00 3.09 3.12
CA HIS A 109 -1.11 4.41 2.49
C HIS A 109 0.15 5.29 2.64
N SER A 110 1.21 4.77 3.27
CA SER A 110 2.43 5.54 3.53
C SER A 110 3.57 5.24 2.56
N HIS A 111 3.32 4.48 1.50
CA HIS A 111 4.33 4.10 0.52
C HIS A 111 3.74 3.78 -0.86
N GLY A 112 4.57 3.96 -1.89
CA GLY A 112 4.36 3.43 -3.23
C GLY A 112 5.06 2.08 -3.47
N GLN A 113 5.49 1.86 -4.71
CA GLN A 113 6.12 0.65 -5.21
C GLN A 113 7.61 0.86 -5.57
N THR A 114 8.23 1.96 -5.13
CA THR A 114 9.67 2.19 -5.35
C THR A 114 10.48 1.13 -4.60
N THR A 115 11.24 0.31 -5.33
CA THR A 115 11.78 -0.95 -4.78
C THR A 115 12.67 -0.78 -3.56
N SER A 116 13.72 0.05 -3.63
CA SER A 116 14.71 0.20 -2.54
C SER A 116 14.18 1.05 -1.38
N ASP A 117 13.42 2.08 -1.68
CA ASP A 117 13.06 3.11 -0.71
C ASP A 117 11.76 2.81 0.03
N GLU A 118 10.88 2.01 -0.57
CA GLU A 118 9.52 1.78 -0.09
C GLU A 118 9.26 0.29 0.13
N VAL A 119 9.20 -0.51 -0.94
CA VAL A 119 8.82 -1.94 -0.88
C VAL A 119 9.81 -2.75 -0.03
N TYR A 120 11.11 -2.55 -0.25
CA TYR A 120 12.13 -3.21 0.55
C TYR A 120 12.02 -2.82 2.04
N LYS A 121 11.78 -1.53 2.32
CA LYS A 121 11.68 -1.05 3.70
C LYS A 121 10.47 -1.62 4.42
N VAL A 122 9.29 -1.63 3.79
CA VAL A 122 8.08 -2.14 4.42
C VAL A 122 8.11 -3.66 4.59
N LEU A 123 8.75 -4.41 3.70
CA LEU A 123 8.85 -5.87 3.79
C LEU A 123 9.99 -6.34 4.70
N TYR A 124 11.14 -5.69 4.68
CA TYR A 124 12.38 -6.24 5.26
C TYR A 124 13.05 -5.31 6.29
N SER A 125 12.49 -4.13 6.54
CA SER A 125 13.03 -3.15 7.50
C SER A 125 11.91 -2.35 8.15
N LYS A 126 11.94 -1.01 8.08
CA LYS A 126 10.87 -0.13 8.54
C LYS A 126 10.75 1.11 7.66
N LEU A 127 9.53 1.64 7.53
CA LEU A 127 9.30 2.98 7.01
C LEU A 127 9.63 4.04 8.09
N GLU A 128 9.90 5.26 7.64
CA GLU A 128 10.31 6.37 8.51
C GLU A 128 9.16 7.33 8.85
N SER A 129 8.10 7.34 8.04
CA SER A 129 7.01 8.30 8.09
C SER A 129 5.70 7.63 7.73
N PHE A 130 4.62 8.02 8.39
CA PHE A 130 3.31 7.40 8.23
C PHE A 130 2.21 8.44 8.18
N THR A 131 1.17 8.19 7.39
CA THR A 131 -0.06 9.00 7.45
C THR A 131 -0.69 8.84 8.84
N ASP A 132 -1.38 9.86 9.32
CA ASP A 132 -2.05 9.84 10.62
C ASP A 132 -3.49 9.32 10.48
N LEU A 133 -4.13 9.55 9.33
CA LEU A 133 -5.48 9.08 9.01
C LEU A 133 -5.55 8.70 7.53
N VAL A 134 -6.47 7.80 7.18
CA VAL A 134 -6.87 7.51 5.81
C VAL A 134 -8.31 7.95 5.65
N PHE A 135 -8.65 8.65 4.56
CA PHE A 135 -10.00 9.09 4.25
C PHE A 135 -10.42 8.57 2.88
N TYR A 136 -11.58 7.93 2.78
CA TYR A 136 -12.13 7.35 1.56
C TYR A 136 -13.24 8.24 0.99
N ILE A 137 -12.87 9.10 0.04
CA ILE A 137 -13.81 9.95 -0.69
C ILE A 137 -14.72 9.11 -1.61
N GLU A 138 -16.02 9.36 -1.58
CA GLU A 138 -17.01 8.78 -2.50
C GLU A 138 -17.70 9.81 -3.41
N SER A 139 -17.51 11.11 -3.18
CA SER A 139 -18.04 12.15 -4.07
C SER A 139 -17.19 13.41 -4.14
N GLU A 140 -17.41 14.21 -5.19
CA GLU A 140 -16.77 15.52 -5.35
C GLU A 140 -17.09 16.48 -4.19
N GLU A 141 -18.31 16.43 -3.65
CA GLU A 141 -18.71 17.29 -2.54
C GLU A 141 -18.00 16.90 -1.23
N GLU A 142 -17.78 15.61 -0.99
CA GLU A 142 -16.95 15.16 0.12
C GLU A 142 -15.51 15.66 -0.03
N ALA A 143 -14.95 15.63 -1.25
CA ALA A 143 -13.62 16.14 -1.53
C ALA A 143 -13.51 17.64 -1.20
N LYS A 144 -14.45 18.46 -1.70
CA LYS A 144 -14.50 19.90 -1.41
C LYS A 144 -14.61 20.17 0.09
N THR A 145 -15.44 19.40 0.78
CA THR A 145 -15.65 19.53 2.22
C THR A 145 -14.37 19.18 2.99
N LEU A 146 -13.73 18.05 2.68
CA LEU A 146 -12.47 17.63 3.31
C LEU A 146 -11.34 18.64 3.08
N ILE A 147 -11.19 19.17 1.85
CA ILE A 147 -10.19 20.20 1.53
C ILE A 147 -10.45 21.46 2.37
N SER A 148 -11.71 21.86 2.51
CA SER A 148 -12.09 23.03 3.32
C SER A 148 -11.76 22.83 4.80
N LEU A 149 -12.04 21.65 5.35
CA LEU A 149 -11.67 21.28 6.73
C LEU A 149 -10.14 21.25 6.92
N ALA A 150 -9.41 20.66 5.98
CA ALA A 150 -7.96 20.58 6.05
C ALA A 150 -7.31 21.97 6.03
N ASN A 151 -7.81 22.87 5.19
CA ASN A 151 -7.38 24.26 5.17
C ASN A 151 -7.71 24.99 6.48
N LYS A 152 -8.93 24.82 7.00
CA LYS A 152 -9.38 25.43 8.27
C LYS A 152 -8.53 25.01 9.47
N HIS A 153 -8.16 23.73 9.54
CA HIS A 153 -7.46 23.15 10.69
C HIS A 153 -5.96 22.97 10.50
N ASN A 154 -5.41 23.40 9.36
CA ASN A 154 -4.01 23.23 8.99
C ASN A 154 -3.55 21.75 9.01
N VAL A 155 -4.25 20.91 8.24
CA VAL A 155 -3.96 19.48 8.03
C VAL A 155 -3.37 19.29 6.63
N CYS A 156 -2.37 18.41 6.52
CA CYS A 156 -1.76 18.04 5.25
C CYS A 156 -2.59 16.92 4.59
N LEU A 157 -2.94 17.08 3.32
CA LEU A 157 -3.58 16.02 2.52
C LEU A 157 -2.57 15.46 1.52
N ILE A 158 -2.47 14.13 1.43
CA ILE A 158 -1.71 13.43 0.40
C ILE A 158 -2.69 12.59 -0.42
N PRO A 159 -2.93 12.93 -1.70
CA PRO A 159 -3.77 12.13 -2.57
C PRO A 159 -3.15 10.75 -2.83
N PHE A 160 -3.96 9.71 -2.68
CA PHE A 160 -3.59 8.32 -2.86
C PHE A 160 -4.60 7.63 -3.78
N GLY A 161 -4.11 7.15 -4.92
CA GLY A 161 -4.89 6.35 -5.86
C GLY A 161 -4.72 4.85 -5.59
N GLY A 162 -4.12 4.13 -6.54
CA GLY A 162 -3.85 2.70 -6.40
C GLY A 162 -2.58 2.35 -5.59
N GLY A 163 -1.87 3.33 -5.02
CA GLY A 163 -0.60 3.08 -4.33
C GLY A 163 0.55 2.61 -5.23
N THR A 164 0.48 2.89 -6.54
CA THR A 164 1.41 2.33 -7.54
C THR A 164 2.56 3.27 -7.93
N SER A 165 2.74 4.38 -7.22
CA SER A 165 3.83 5.33 -7.50
C SER A 165 5.20 4.65 -7.42
N VAL A 166 6.08 4.91 -8.37
CA VAL A 166 7.48 4.43 -8.39
C VAL A 166 8.49 5.58 -8.32
N SER A 167 8.06 6.71 -7.76
CA SER A 167 8.82 7.96 -7.68
C SER A 167 8.88 8.53 -6.26
N ASN A 168 8.57 7.72 -5.25
CA ASN A 168 8.41 8.16 -3.85
C ASN A 168 7.37 9.29 -3.67
N ALA A 169 6.38 9.43 -4.56
CA ALA A 169 5.45 10.57 -4.52
C ALA A 169 4.51 10.55 -3.31
N LEU A 170 4.33 9.38 -2.68
CA LEU A 170 3.51 9.19 -1.49
C LEU A 170 4.31 9.36 -0.18
N LYS A 171 5.63 9.58 -0.29
CA LYS A 171 6.50 9.74 0.87
C LYS A 171 6.23 11.08 1.55
N ILE A 172 5.96 11.02 2.84
CA ILE A 172 5.73 12.21 3.66
C ILE A 172 7.07 12.95 3.86
N PRO A 173 7.12 14.28 3.61
CA PRO A 173 8.31 15.08 3.87
C PRO A 173 8.74 15.00 5.34
N LYS A 174 10.06 14.94 5.59
CA LYS A 174 10.61 14.79 6.96
C LYS A 174 10.22 15.92 7.91
N ASP A 175 10.07 17.13 7.38
CA ASP A 175 9.76 18.33 8.14
C ASP A 175 8.24 18.60 8.23
N GLU A 176 7.40 17.68 7.73
CA GLU A 176 5.96 17.79 7.89
C GLU A 176 5.55 17.50 9.34
N ASN A 177 5.13 18.53 10.05
CA ASN A 177 4.78 18.47 11.47
C ASN A 177 3.26 18.49 11.72
N ARG A 178 2.45 18.72 10.67
CA ARG A 178 0.99 18.68 10.77
C ARG A 178 0.51 17.23 10.83
N MET A 179 -0.76 17.08 11.17
CA MET A 179 -1.50 15.84 10.92
C MET A 179 -1.56 15.61 9.41
N VAL A 180 -1.24 14.40 8.97
CA VAL A 180 -1.29 13.98 7.56
C VAL A 180 -2.47 13.05 7.35
N VAL A 181 -3.29 13.33 6.34
CA VAL A 181 -4.41 12.49 5.91
C VAL A 181 -4.13 12.01 4.49
N SER A 182 -4.11 10.70 4.30
CA SER A 182 -4.11 10.09 2.98
C SER A 182 -5.54 10.07 2.47
N VAL A 183 -5.74 10.45 1.21
CA VAL A 183 -7.09 10.68 0.64
C VAL A 183 -7.27 9.95 -0.68
#